data_AF-A0AAF0R2D5-F1
#
_entry.id   AF-A0AAF0R2D5-F1
#
_cell.length_a   1.000
_cell.length_b   1.000
_cell.length_c   1.000
_cell.angle_alpha   90.00
_cell.angle_beta   90.00
_cell.angle_gamma   90.00
#
_symmetry.space_group_name_H-M   'P 1'
#
loop_
_entity.id
_entity.type
_entity.pdbx_description
1 polymer ?
#
loop_
_entity_poly.entity_id
_entity_poly.type
_entity_poly.pdbx_seq_one_letter_code
_entity_poly.pdbx_strand_id
1 'polypeptide(L)'
;MEEEYCVNVDHSGKEMECLSIIPGWYSDVSDLFPVPGEIMSIKIEKILFKGRSKYQDIMIFQSLTFGKVIVLDGIIQHTERDVCSYVEMIVHLPLASIPNPKKVLIVGGGMGFTLREVLRYPSVEKVDLVEIDDMVVNASRKYFPDIAKGYEDPRATLYVEDGNAFVKNTAPGTYDAIIVDSSDPIGKSDLCDEQDEGNGAEMVQTCEEETRGCASIRSGAIGFVICSTEGPLVDFKNPVNKVDVDIISTKSESPLKYYNSEVHTAAFALPTFAQKVLYPKK
;
A
#
# COMPACT_ATOMS: atom_id res chain seq x y z
N MET A 1 -30.33 -8.34 19.03
CA MET A 1 -29.03 -8.75 19.62
C MET A 1 -28.00 -8.17 18.68
N GLU A 2 -27.46 -7.02 19.06
CA GLU A 2 -26.39 -6.35 18.34
C GLU A 2 -25.11 -7.12 18.68
N GLU A 3 -24.54 -7.83 17.71
CA GLU A 3 -23.21 -8.42 17.88
C GLU A 3 -22.20 -7.27 17.94
N GLU A 4 -21.34 -7.27 18.96
CA GLU A 4 -20.23 -6.33 19.08
C GLU A 4 -19.23 -6.58 17.94
N TYR A 5 -18.88 -5.53 17.18
CA TYR A 5 -18.22 -5.64 15.88
C TYR A 5 -16.77 -5.13 15.89
N CYS A 6 -15.83 -5.74 16.61
CA CYS A 6 -14.39 -5.39 16.48
C CYS A 6 -13.46 -6.59 16.71
N VAL A 7 -12.24 -6.46 16.21
CA VAL A 7 -11.03 -7.20 16.62
C VAL A 7 -9.99 -6.11 16.87
N ASN A 8 -9.51 -5.96 18.11
CA ASN A 8 -8.49 -4.98 18.50
C ASN A 8 -7.33 -5.74 19.17
N VAL A 9 -6.09 -5.41 18.83
CA VAL A 9 -4.89 -6.07 19.36
C VAL A 9 -4.05 -5.04 20.13
N ASP A 10 -3.68 -5.33 21.38
CA ASP A 10 -2.76 -4.47 22.14
C ASP A 10 -1.27 -4.75 21.82
N HIS A 11 -0.38 -3.90 22.34
CA HIS A 11 1.08 -4.01 22.22
C HIS A 11 1.69 -5.34 22.71
N SER A 12 0.91 -6.19 23.40
CA SER A 12 1.32 -7.52 23.87
C SER A 12 0.75 -8.66 23.03
N GLY A 13 0.06 -8.35 21.92
CA GLY A 13 -0.63 -9.32 21.08
C GLY A 13 -1.92 -9.86 21.71
N LYS A 14 -2.46 -9.18 22.71
CA LYS A 14 -3.65 -9.61 23.45
C LYS A 14 -4.89 -8.99 22.84
N GLU A 15 -5.91 -9.81 22.59
CA GLU A 15 -7.23 -9.37 22.16
C GLU A 15 -7.83 -8.44 23.22
N MET A 16 -8.11 -7.19 22.85
CA MET A 16 -8.83 -6.23 23.69
C MET A 16 -10.35 -6.40 23.54
N GLU A 17 -11.09 -6.15 24.62
CA GLU A 17 -12.56 -6.07 24.55
C GLU A 17 -12.97 -4.99 23.53
N CYS A 18 -13.96 -5.36 22.71
CA CYS A 18 -14.46 -4.63 21.56
C CYS A 18 -15.13 -3.32 21.99
N LEU A 19 -14.36 -2.24 22.11
CA LEU A 19 -14.93 -0.90 22.23
C LEU A 19 -15.31 -0.39 20.83
N SER A 20 -16.40 -0.91 20.25
CA SER A 20 -17.14 -0.09 19.28
C SER A 20 -17.66 1.10 20.09
N ILE A 21 -16.93 2.22 20.04
CA ILE A 21 -17.22 3.38 20.90
C ILE A 21 -18.63 3.91 20.60
N ILE A 22 -19.11 3.71 19.36
CA ILE A 22 -20.43 4.11 18.90
C ILE A 22 -21.09 2.91 18.19
N PRO A 23 -22.31 2.50 18.58
CA PRO A 23 -23.00 1.37 17.95
C PRO A 23 -23.11 1.47 16.42
N GLY A 24 -22.71 0.41 15.73
CA GLY A 24 -22.71 0.31 14.27
C GLY A 24 -21.65 1.16 13.57
N TRP A 25 -20.62 1.63 14.28
CA TRP A 25 -19.42 2.23 13.70
C TRP A 25 -18.24 1.31 13.91
N TYR A 26 -17.38 1.22 12.90
CA TYR A 26 -16.04 0.68 13.05
C TYR A 26 -15.12 1.79 13.56
N SER A 27 -14.27 1.50 14.53
CA SER A 27 -13.27 2.45 15.05
C SER A 27 -11.89 1.81 14.93
N ASP A 28 -11.00 2.45 14.16
CA ASP A 28 -9.61 2.07 14.00
C ASP A 28 -8.82 2.50 15.24
N VAL A 29 -8.60 1.54 16.14
CA VAL A 29 -7.89 1.71 17.40
C VAL A 29 -6.61 0.88 17.33
N SER A 30 -5.48 1.57 17.27
CA SER A 30 -4.16 0.94 17.39
C SER A 30 -3.26 1.77 18.30
N ASP A 31 -2.55 1.09 19.20
CA ASP A 31 -1.54 1.66 20.09
C ASP A 31 -0.15 1.78 19.42
N LEU A 32 -0.01 1.30 18.18
CA LEU A 32 1.26 1.28 17.44
C LEU A 32 1.63 2.62 16.82
N PHE A 33 0.68 3.56 16.78
CA PHE A 33 0.91 4.84 16.16
C PHE A 33 1.57 5.83 17.13
N PRO A 34 2.47 6.70 16.64
CA PRO A 34 3.21 7.66 17.46
C PRO A 34 2.33 8.74 18.12
N VAL A 35 1.04 8.80 17.79
CA VAL A 35 0.07 9.76 18.35
C VAL A 35 -1.07 9.01 19.04
N PRO A 36 -0.91 8.58 20.31
CA PRO A 36 -1.99 7.97 21.07
C PRO A 36 -3.12 8.99 21.33
N GLY A 37 -4.36 8.51 21.38
CA GLY A 37 -5.55 9.33 21.69
C GLY A 37 -6.35 9.79 20.46
N GLU A 38 -5.97 9.38 19.26
CA GLU A 38 -6.71 9.63 18.02
C GLU A 38 -7.27 8.33 17.43
N ILE A 39 -8.48 8.40 16.87
CA ILE A 39 -9.14 7.27 16.21
C ILE A 39 -9.85 7.74 14.95
N MET A 40 -9.84 6.90 13.92
CA MET A 40 -10.73 7.06 12.75
C MET A 40 -11.95 6.18 12.95
N SER A 41 -13.15 6.68 12.67
CA SER A 41 -14.37 5.88 12.74
C SER A 41 -15.20 5.96 11.47
N ILE A 42 -15.60 4.80 10.94
CA ILE A 42 -16.38 4.66 9.71
C ILE A 42 -17.68 3.93 10.01
N LYS A 43 -18.82 4.51 9.61
CA LYS A 43 -20.14 3.89 9.80
C LYS A 43 -20.25 2.61 8.96
N ILE A 44 -20.52 1.49 9.62
CA ILE A 44 -20.77 0.20 8.97
C ILE A 44 -22.22 0.17 8.48
N GLU A 45 -22.41 -0.16 7.20
CA GLU A 45 -23.71 -0.51 6.64
C GLU A 45 -23.94 -2.02 6.74
N LYS A 46 -22.92 -2.81 6.34
CA LYS A 46 -23.00 -4.27 6.35
C LYS A 46 -21.62 -4.93 6.42
N ILE A 47 -21.45 -5.93 7.27
CA ILE A 47 -20.25 -6.79 7.25
C ILE A 47 -20.37 -7.79 6.09
N LEU A 48 -19.35 -7.82 5.24
CA LEU A 48 -19.28 -8.70 4.05
C LEU A 48 -18.44 -9.94 4.32
N PHE A 49 -17.41 -9.81 5.14
CA PHE A 49 -16.50 -10.87 5.53
C PHE A 49 -15.87 -10.59 6.90
N LYS A 50 -15.69 -11.64 7.69
CA LYS A 50 -14.82 -11.66 8.87
C LYS A 50 -14.20 -13.05 8.95
N GLY A 51 -12.90 -13.13 9.13
CA GLY A 51 -12.17 -14.39 9.26
C GLY A 51 -10.77 -14.15 9.78
N ARG A 52 -10.16 -15.19 10.36
CA ARG A 52 -8.78 -15.17 10.80
C ARG A 52 -7.97 -16.15 9.95
N SER A 53 -6.91 -15.66 9.31
CA SER A 53 -5.97 -16.49 8.58
C SER A 53 -4.91 -17.06 9.53
N LYS A 54 -3.89 -17.72 8.98
CA LYS A 54 -2.69 -18.11 9.74
C LYS A 54 -1.82 -16.91 10.14
N TYR A 55 -2.06 -15.74 9.57
CA TYR A 55 -1.25 -14.53 9.76
C TYR A 55 -1.98 -13.44 10.54
N GLN A 56 -3.23 -13.14 10.17
CA GLN A 56 -3.92 -11.94 10.62
C GLN A 56 -5.43 -12.11 10.65
N ASP A 57 -6.12 -11.22 11.37
CA ASP A 57 -7.55 -11.04 11.32
C ASP A 57 -7.94 -10.17 10.13
N ILE A 58 -8.90 -10.64 9.34
CA ILE A 58 -9.36 -9.99 8.10
C ILE A 58 -10.84 -9.66 8.24
N MET A 59 -11.18 -8.39 8.03
CA MET A 59 -12.58 -7.95 7.95
C MET A 59 -12.79 -7.10 6.71
N ILE A 60 -13.90 -7.37 6.01
CA ILE A 60 -14.38 -6.52 4.92
C ILE A 60 -15.81 -6.12 5.24
N PHE A 61 -16.08 -4.82 5.18
CA PHE A 61 -17.44 -4.31 5.37
C PHE A 61 -17.78 -3.25 4.33
N GLN A 62 -19.07 -3.17 3.99
CA GLN A 62 -19.65 -2.05 3.27
C GLN A 62 -19.84 -0.91 4.27
N SER A 63 -19.24 0.23 3.99
CA SER A 63 -19.44 1.48 4.74
C SER A 63 -20.54 2.33 4.12
N LEU A 64 -21.07 3.25 4.92
CA LEU A 64 -22.09 4.21 4.47
C LEU A 64 -21.57 5.19 3.40
N THR A 65 -20.30 5.61 3.49
CA THR A 65 -19.78 6.74 2.69
C THR A 65 -18.41 6.52 2.03
N PHE A 66 -17.72 5.41 2.32
CA PHE A 66 -16.38 5.10 1.81
C PHE A 66 -16.36 3.86 0.88
N GLY A 67 -17.53 3.28 0.57
CA GLY A 67 -17.62 2.03 -0.19
C GLY A 67 -17.21 0.83 0.66
N LYS A 68 -16.67 -0.22 0.04
CA LYS A 68 -16.07 -1.34 0.78
C LYS A 68 -14.78 -0.91 1.46
N VAL A 69 -14.61 -1.36 2.69
CA VAL A 69 -13.44 -1.13 3.53
C VAL A 69 -12.83 -2.47 3.87
N ILE A 70 -11.51 -2.59 3.73
CA ILE A 70 -10.74 -3.73 4.22
C ILE A 70 -9.95 -3.33 5.46
N VAL A 71 -10.00 -4.20 6.44
CA VAL A 71 -9.32 -4.10 7.73
C VAL A 71 -8.49 -5.36 7.93
N LEU A 72 -7.22 -5.17 8.30
CA LEU A 72 -6.29 -6.23 8.69
C LEU A 72 -5.80 -5.94 10.11
N ASP A 73 -5.92 -6.92 11.02
CA ASP A 73 -5.53 -6.81 12.45
C ASP A 73 -6.07 -5.56 13.16
N GLY A 74 -7.29 -5.14 12.80
CA GLY A 74 -7.94 -3.96 13.39
C GLY A 74 -7.55 -2.63 12.74
N ILE A 75 -6.64 -2.63 11.77
CA ILE A 75 -6.18 -1.42 11.07
C ILE A 75 -6.84 -1.33 9.70
N ILE A 76 -7.44 -0.18 9.39
CA ILE A 76 -7.99 0.10 8.06
C ILE A 76 -6.84 0.12 7.07
N GLN A 77 -6.86 -0.82 6.13
CA GLN A 77 -5.87 -0.82 5.06
C GLN A 77 -6.32 0.12 3.94
N HIS A 78 -7.48 -0.13 3.35
CA HIS A 78 -7.94 0.59 2.16
C HIS A 78 -9.47 0.80 2.17
N THR A 79 -9.92 1.87 1.51
CA THR A 79 -11.34 2.08 1.17
C THR A 79 -11.53 2.32 -0.32
N GLU A 80 -12.63 1.86 -0.91
CA GLU A 80 -12.90 2.09 -2.36
C GLU A 80 -12.93 3.57 -2.75
N ARG A 81 -13.26 4.46 -1.81
CA ARG A 81 -13.42 5.89 -2.08
C ARG A 81 -12.10 6.62 -2.31
N ASP A 82 -11.07 6.31 -1.54
CA ASP A 82 -9.82 7.07 -1.51
C ASP A 82 -8.56 6.25 -1.81
N VAL A 83 -8.68 4.93 -2.00
CA VAL A 83 -7.56 4.06 -2.40
C VAL A 83 -6.75 4.58 -3.60
N CYS A 84 -7.35 5.37 -4.50
CA CYS A 84 -6.63 5.96 -5.62
C CYS A 84 -5.50 6.90 -5.19
N SER A 85 -5.60 7.62 -4.07
CA SER A 85 -4.50 8.51 -3.65
C SER A 85 -3.28 7.71 -3.24
N TYR A 86 -3.44 6.64 -2.46
CA TYR A 86 -2.35 5.77 -2.07
C TYR A 86 -1.77 5.01 -3.27
N VAL A 87 -2.63 4.30 -4.00
CA VAL A 87 -2.21 3.34 -5.03
C VAL A 87 -1.61 4.02 -6.26
N GLU A 88 -2.16 5.16 -6.69
CA GLU A 88 -1.57 5.90 -7.82
C GLU A 88 -0.22 6.50 -7.41
N MET A 89 -0.04 6.96 -6.16
CA MET A 89 1.23 7.52 -5.72
C MET A 89 2.31 6.45 -5.51
N ILE A 90 2.03 5.35 -4.81
CA ILE A 90 3.02 4.30 -4.54
C ILE A 90 3.54 3.64 -5.83
N VAL A 91 2.69 3.60 -6.87
CA VAL A 91 3.08 3.05 -8.18
C VAL A 91 3.74 4.08 -9.07
N HIS A 92 3.14 5.25 -9.25
CA HIS A 92 3.61 6.19 -10.25
C HIS A 92 4.81 7.03 -9.79
N LEU A 93 5.03 7.23 -8.49
CA LEU A 93 6.25 7.87 -8.01
C LEU A 93 7.51 7.14 -8.53
N PRO A 94 7.71 5.83 -8.27
CA PRO A 94 8.88 5.13 -8.80
C PRO A 94 8.83 4.88 -10.30
N LEU A 95 7.71 4.41 -10.85
CA LEU A 95 7.66 4.00 -12.26
C LEU A 95 7.66 5.18 -13.25
N ALA A 96 7.28 6.39 -12.81
CA ALA A 96 7.43 7.59 -13.64
C ALA A 96 8.85 8.16 -13.63
N SER A 97 9.68 7.79 -12.64
CA SER A 97 11.05 8.31 -12.48
C SER A 97 12.11 7.48 -13.21
N ILE A 98 11.77 6.28 -13.68
CA ILE A 98 12.68 5.42 -14.47
C ILE A 98 12.20 5.23 -15.91
N PRO A 99 13.08 5.22 -16.93
CA PRO A 99 12.65 5.08 -18.32
C PRO A 99 12.23 3.63 -18.63
N ASN A 100 11.04 3.47 -19.21
CA ASN A 100 10.55 2.20 -19.78
C ASN A 100 10.71 0.96 -18.85
N PRO A 101 10.07 0.95 -17.66
CA PRO A 101 10.12 -0.19 -16.74
C PRO A 101 9.48 -1.43 -17.37
N LYS A 102 10.13 -2.59 -17.26
CA LYS A 102 9.71 -3.87 -17.86
C LYS A 102 9.35 -4.92 -16.83
N LYS A 103 10.18 -5.12 -15.80
CA LYS A 103 9.98 -6.15 -14.79
C LYS A 103 9.85 -5.52 -13.40
N VAL A 104 8.66 -5.68 -12.79
CA VAL A 104 8.30 -5.06 -11.51
C VAL A 104 7.99 -6.14 -10.47
N LEU A 105 8.53 -5.97 -9.25
CA LEU A 105 8.18 -6.78 -8.09
C LEU A 105 7.23 -5.98 -7.19
N ILE A 106 6.15 -6.61 -6.74
CA ILE A 106 5.28 -6.10 -5.67
C ILE A 106 5.41 -7.06 -4.48
N VAL A 107 5.80 -6.54 -3.33
CA VAL A 107 5.83 -7.28 -2.06
C VAL A 107 4.66 -6.80 -1.21
N GLY A 108 3.80 -7.72 -0.79
CA GLY A 108 2.49 -7.41 -0.22
C GLY A 108 1.46 -7.10 -1.30
N GLY A 109 0.53 -6.19 -1.01
CA GLY A 109 -0.49 -5.77 -1.97
C GLY A 109 -1.44 -6.89 -2.41
N GLY A 110 -1.67 -7.90 -1.57
CA GLY A 110 -2.54 -9.05 -1.83
C GLY A 110 -3.98 -8.74 -2.20
N MET A 111 -4.39 -7.48 -2.09
CA MET A 111 -5.68 -7.01 -2.60
C MET A 111 -5.69 -6.72 -4.11
N GLY A 112 -4.52 -6.51 -4.72
CA GLY A 112 -4.36 -6.36 -6.16
C GLY A 112 -4.56 -4.93 -6.67
N PHE A 113 -4.74 -3.95 -5.79
CA PHE A 113 -4.89 -2.55 -6.21
C PHE A 113 -3.60 -2.03 -6.86
N THR A 114 -2.46 -2.25 -6.22
CA THR A 114 -1.11 -1.90 -6.74
C THR A 114 -0.81 -2.64 -8.03
N LEU A 115 -1.13 -3.95 -8.10
CA LEU A 115 -0.99 -4.75 -9.33
C LEU A 115 -1.74 -4.12 -10.51
N ARG A 116 -3.02 -3.78 -10.32
CA ARG A 116 -3.85 -3.16 -11.36
C ARG A 116 -3.22 -1.88 -11.89
N GLU A 117 -2.62 -1.07 -11.02
CA GLU A 117 -2.04 0.21 -11.40
C GLU A 117 -0.69 0.06 -12.12
N VAL A 118 0.17 -0.88 -11.68
CA VAL A 118 1.41 -1.24 -12.39
C VAL A 118 1.11 -1.72 -13.83
N LEU A 119 0.06 -2.53 -13.99
CA LEU A 119 -0.33 -3.09 -15.30
C LEU A 119 -0.81 -2.03 -16.31
N ARG A 120 -1.03 -0.78 -15.90
CA ARG A 120 -1.32 0.33 -16.82
C ARG A 120 -0.13 0.71 -17.69
N TYR A 121 1.09 0.40 -17.27
CA TYR A 121 2.28 0.70 -18.04
C TYR A 121 2.41 -0.28 -19.20
N PRO A 122 2.37 0.18 -20.47
CA PRO A 122 2.52 -0.70 -21.63
C PRO A 122 3.95 -1.24 -21.77
N SER A 123 4.94 -0.58 -21.17
CA SER A 123 6.32 -1.04 -21.13
C SER A 123 6.53 -2.25 -20.22
N VAL A 124 5.64 -2.46 -19.25
CA VAL A 124 5.74 -3.56 -18.29
C VAL A 124 5.43 -4.87 -19.00
N GLU A 125 6.42 -5.76 -19.00
CA GLU A 125 6.40 -7.10 -19.59
C GLU A 125 6.10 -8.17 -18.54
N LYS A 126 6.47 -7.95 -17.28
CA LYS A 126 6.30 -8.91 -16.18
C LYS A 126 6.06 -8.19 -14.85
N VAL A 127 5.07 -8.66 -14.09
CA VAL A 127 4.83 -8.28 -12.71
C VAL A 127 4.81 -9.53 -11.84
N ASP A 128 5.73 -9.62 -10.89
CA ASP A 128 5.71 -10.66 -9.87
C ASP A 128 5.12 -10.02 -8.59
N LEU A 129 4.03 -10.59 -8.06
CA LEU A 129 3.39 -10.15 -6.81
C LEU A 129 3.55 -11.24 -5.77
N VAL A 130 4.10 -10.88 -4.61
CA VAL A 130 4.39 -11.80 -3.51
C VAL A 130 3.54 -11.40 -2.32
N GLU A 131 2.58 -12.25 -1.96
CA GLU A 131 1.68 -12.05 -0.82
C GLU A 131 1.81 -13.22 0.14
N ILE A 132 1.96 -12.94 1.43
CA ILE A 132 2.14 -14.00 2.43
C ILE A 132 0.81 -14.73 2.72
N ASP A 133 -0.30 -13.99 2.69
CA ASP A 133 -1.63 -14.43 3.10
C ASP A 133 -2.59 -14.70 1.92
N ASP A 134 -2.81 -15.97 1.61
CA ASP A 134 -3.75 -16.38 0.56
C ASP A 134 -5.20 -16.02 0.87
N MET A 135 -5.57 -15.83 2.14
CA MET A 135 -6.92 -15.41 2.50
C MET A 135 -7.19 -13.98 2.04
N VAL A 136 -6.19 -13.09 2.04
CA VAL A 136 -6.31 -11.72 1.53
C VAL A 136 -6.58 -11.75 0.01
N VAL A 137 -5.82 -12.54 -0.74
CA VAL A 137 -6.01 -12.70 -2.19
C VAL A 137 -7.40 -13.26 -2.52
N ASN A 138 -7.83 -14.29 -1.78
CA ASN A 138 -9.13 -14.90 -1.99
C ASN A 138 -10.28 -13.95 -1.62
N ALA A 139 -10.09 -13.12 -0.60
CA ALA A 139 -11.03 -12.08 -0.23
C ALA A 139 -11.11 -11.00 -1.32
N SER A 140 -9.99 -10.58 -1.92
CA SER A 140 -9.97 -9.67 -3.07
C SER A 140 -10.78 -10.22 -4.24
N ARG A 141 -10.51 -11.47 -4.67
CA ARG A 141 -11.25 -12.14 -5.75
C ARG A 141 -12.76 -12.15 -5.55
N LYS A 142 -13.20 -12.32 -4.30
CA LYS A 142 -14.62 -12.42 -3.96
C LYS A 142 -15.31 -11.07 -3.80
N TYR A 143 -14.66 -10.10 -3.16
CA TYR A 143 -15.30 -8.85 -2.74
C TYR A 143 -14.90 -7.63 -3.59
N PHE A 144 -13.82 -7.74 -4.36
CA PHE A 144 -13.28 -6.70 -5.25
C PHE A 144 -12.98 -7.28 -6.65
N PRO A 145 -13.97 -7.85 -7.36
CA PRO A 145 -13.74 -8.59 -8.60
C PRO A 145 -13.12 -7.73 -9.71
N ASP A 146 -13.44 -6.44 -9.78
CA ASP A 146 -12.83 -5.54 -10.77
C ASP A 146 -11.34 -5.29 -10.52
N ILE A 147 -10.89 -5.38 -9.27
CA ILE A 147 -9.48 -5.29 -8.91
C ILE A 147 -8.78 -6.61 -9.20
N ALA A 148 -9.45 -7.71 -8.85
CA ALA A 148 -8.91 -9.06 -9.01
C ALA A 148 -8.66 -9.48 -10.46
N LYS A 149 -9.28 -8.80 -11.45
CA LYS A 149 -8.93 -8.95 -12.88
C LYS A 149 -7.44 -8.76 -13.16
N GLY A 150 -6.73 -7.96 -12.35
CA GLY A 150 -5.28 -7.81 -12.47
C GLY A 150 -4.51 -9.13 -12.33
N TYR A 151 -5.03 -10.08 -11.54
CA TYR A 151 -4.42 -11.41 -11.39
C TYR A 151 -4.58 -12.30 -12.63
N GLU A 152 -5.48 -11.93 -13.55
CA GLU A 152 -5.73 -12.67 -14.79
C GLU A 152 -4.90 -12.13 -15.97
N ASP A 153 -4.21 -10.99 -15.79
CA ASP A 153 -3.33 -10.44 -16.81
C ASP A 153 -2.14 -11.40 -17.04
N PRO A 154 -1.82 -11.77 -18.29
CA PRO A 154 -0.74 -12.71 -18.59
C PRO A 154 0.64 -12.23 -18.15
N ARG A 155 0.82 -10.94 -17.88
CA ARG A 155 2.06 -10.36 -17.36
C ARG A 155 2.20 -10.56 -15.85
N ALA A 156 1.11 -10.83 -15.13
CA ALA A 156 1.10 -10.97 -13.68
C ALA A 156 1.42 -12.41 -13.25
N THR A 157 2.13 -12.57 -12.14
CA THR A 157 2.30 -13.86 -11.45
C THR A 157 2.25 -13.65 -9.95
N LEU A 158 1.35 -14.40 -9.30
CA LEU A 158 1.18 -14.39 -7.86
C LEU A 158 2.01 -15.51 -7.23
N TYR A 159 2.81 -15.17 -6.23
CA TYR A 159 3.48 -16.10 -5.33
C TYR A 159 2.87 -15.93 -3.93
N VAL A 160 2.38 -17.04 -3.36
CA VAL A 160 1.86 -17.04 -1.99
C VAL A 160 2.99 -17.48 -1.05
N GLU A 161 3.88 -16.55 -0.73
CA GLU A 161 5.15 -16.80 -0.05
C GLU A 161 5.55 -15.61 0.83
N ASP A 162 6.54 -15.82 1.70
CA ASP A 162 7.13 -14.74 2.49
C ASP A 162 7.97 -13.81 1.61
N GLY A 163 7.69 -12.51 1.67
CA GLY A 163 8.35 -11.49 0.85
C GLY A 163 9.87 -11.43 1.06
N ASN A 164 10.34 -11.61 2.30
CA ASN A 164 11.76 -11.54 2.63
C ASN A 164 12.51 -12.72 2.04
N ALA A 165 11.95 -13.91 2.22
CA ALA A 165 12.49 -15.12 1.63
C ALA A 165 12.52 -15.01 0.10
N PHE A 166 11.47 -14.46 -0.51
CA PHE A 166 11.41 -14.29 -1.96
C PHE A 166 12.50 -13.33 -2.47
N VAL A 167 12.66 -12.17 -1.84
CA VAL A 167 13.70 -11.19 -2.19
C VAL A 167 15.09 -11.79 -2.00
N LYS A 168 15.36 -12.45 -0.88
CA LYS A 168 16.66 -13.11 -0.59
C LYS A 168 17.02 -14.21 -1.60
N ASN A 169 16.02 -14.89 -2.16
CA ASN A 169 16.21 -15.95 -3.16
C ASN A 169 16.21 -15.43 -4.61
N THR A 170 15.96 -14.14 -4.82
CA THR A 170 15.96 -13.52 -6.14
C THR A 170 17.39 -13.15 -6.56
N ALA A 171 17.75 -13.41 -7.82
CA ALA A 171 19.05 -13.00 -8.34
C ALA A 171 19.18 -11.45 -8.39
N PRO A 172 20.34 -10.87 -8.02
CA PRO A 172 20.56 -9.43 -8.13
C PRO A 172 20.35 -8.89 -9.55
N GLY A 173 19.83 -7.66 -9.67
CA GLY A 173 19.58 -7.01 -10.97
C GLY A 173 18.42 -7.59 -11.78
N THR A 174 17.51 -8.34 -11.14
CA THR A 174 16.37 -8.98 -11.83
C THR A 174 15.22 -8.01 -12.14
N TYR A 175 14.96 -7.04 -11.26
CA TYR A 175 13.81 -6.15 -11.33
C TYR A 175 14.23 -4.72 -11.65
N ASP A 176 13.45 -4.02 -12.48
CA ASP A 176 13.64 -2.59 -12.74
C ASP A 176 13.09 -1.73 -11.60
N ALA A 177 12.07 -2.23 -10.89
CA ALA A 177 11.47 -1.58 -9.73
C ALA A 177 10.91 -2.62 -8.75
N ILE A 178 10.99 -2.31 -7.45
CA ILE A 178 10.39 -3.08 -6.36
C ILE A 178 9.47 -2.14 -5.59
N ILE A 179 8.21 -2.53 -5.41
CA ILE A 179 7.20 -1.79 -4.65
C ILE A 179 6.84 -2.62 -3.42
N VAL A 180 7.03 -2.06 -2.22
CA VAL A 180 6.65 -2.69 -0.95
C VAL A 180 5.34 -2.07 -0.45
N ASP A 181 4.24 -2.77 -0.71
CA ASP A 181 2.86 -2.47 -0.33
C ASP A 181 2.48 -3.35 0.87
N SER A 182 3.17 -3.11 2.00
CA SER A 182 3.00 -3.83 3.25
C SER A 182 2.08 -3.07 4.22
N SER A 183 1.40 -3.81 5.09
CA SER A 183 0.71 -3.24 6.25
C SER A 183 1.69 -2.65 7.25
N ASP A 184 1.16 -1.89 8.22
CA ASP A 184 1.94 -1.33 9.32
C ASP A 184 2.73 -2.41 10.07
N PRO A 185 3.93 -2.08 10.58
CA PRO A 185 4.70 -2.99 11.40
C PRO A 185 4.02 -3.19 12.77
N ILE A 186 3.27 -4.28 12.92
CA ILE A 186 2.72 -4.72 14.21
C ILE A 186 3.79 -5.56 14.93
N GLY A 187 4.47 -4.96 15.92
CA GLY A 187 5.61 -5.58 16.61
C GLY A 187 6.94 -5.36 15.87
N LYS A 188 8.02 -6.00 16.32
CA LYS A 188 9.34 -5.92 15.64
C LYS A 188 9.24 -6.56 14.25
N SER A 189 8.88 -5.79 13.25
CA SER A 189 9.07 -6.19 11.87
C SER A 189 10.57 -6.12 11.54
N ASP A 190 11.25 -7.26 11.63
CA ASP A 190 12.68 -7.41 11.32
C ASP A 190 13.01 -7.05 9.85
N LEU A 191 11.99 -6.80 9.02
CA LEU A 191 12.09 -6.24 7.68
C LEU A 191 12.79 -4.87 7.62
N CYS A 192 12.61 -4.06 8.67
CA CYS A 192 13.04 -2.66 8.67
C CYS A 192 14.48 -2.46 9.17
N ASP A 193 15.05 -3.45 9.88
CA ASP A 193 16.34 -3.33 10.55
C ASP A 193 17.51 -3.91 9.72
N GLU A 194 17.25 -4.67 8.64
CA GLU A 194 18.30 -5.09 7.71
C GLU A 194 18.54 -3.99 6.67
N GLN A 195 19.38 -3.01 7.02
CA GLN A 195 20.14 -2.23 6.04
C GLN A 195 20.98 -3.23 5.22
N ASP A 196 20.43 -3.70 4.11
CA ASP A 196 21.11 -4.63 3.20
C ASP A 196 22.19 -3.85 2.42
N GLU A 197 23.39 -3.73 3.00
CA GLU A 197 24.59 -3.16 2.35
C GLU A 197 25.11 -4.02 1.16
N GLY A 198 24.32 -4.98 0.64
CA GLY A 198 24.86 -6.10 -0.15
C GLY A 198 24.23 -6.42 -1.50
N ASN A 199 22.98 -6.06 -1.80
CA ASN A 199 22.31 -6.56 -3.00
C ASN A 199 21.69 -5.44 -3.85
N GLY A 200 22.08 -5.39 -5.14
CA GLY A 200 21.73 -4.34 -6.11
C GLY A 200 20.28 -4.31 -6.57
N ALA A 201 19.32 -4.30 -5.65
CA ALA A 201 17.95 -3.85 -5.87
C ALA A 201 17.44 -3.22 -4.55
N GLU A 202 17.39 -1.89 -4.49
CA GLU A 202 16.95 -1.15 -3.31
C GLU A 202 15.44 -0.89 -3.35
N MET A 203 14.79 -1.11 -2.21
CA MET A 203 13.33 -1.16 -2.05
C MET A 203 12.68 0.23 -2.14
N VAL A 204 11.51 0.32 -2.77
CA VAL A 204 10.56 1.42 -2.51
C VAL A 204 9.73 0.99 -1.30
N GLN A 205 10.03 1.56 -0.14
CA GLN A 205 9.37 1.22 1.13
C GLN A 205 8.27 2.22 1.44
N THR A 206 7.13 1.76 1.97
CA THR A 206 6.16 2.64 2.62
C THR A 206 6.69 2.96 4.02
N CYS A 207 7.22 4.17 4.25
CA CYS A 207 7.41 4.69 5.60
C CYS A 207 6.48 5.87 5.78
N GLU A 208 5.63 5.81 6.80
CA GLU A 208 4.73 6.88 7.16
C GLU A 208 5.49 8.14 7.59
N GLU A 209 5.66 9.09 6.67
CA GLU A 209 5.94 10.49 7.02
C GLU A 209 5.15 11.42 6.09
N GLU A 210 4.39 12.32 6.72
CA GLU A 210 3.33 13.16 6.14
C GLU A 210 3.58 13.65 4.71
N THR A 211 2.93 13.04 3.71
CA THR A 211 2.58 13.73 2.46
C THR A 211 1.25 13.31 1.83
N ARG A 212 0.22 14.10 2.16
CA ARG A 212 -1.05 14.33 1.44
C ARG A 212 -2.17 13.28 1.55
N GLY A 213 -3.38 13.80 1.31
CA GLY A 213 -4.69 13.31 1.76
C GLY A 213 -5.08 11.89 1.34
N CYS A 214 -4.99 10.95 2.28
CA CYS A 214 -5.84 9.76 2.29
C CYS A 214 -6.80 9.90 3.47
N ALA A 215 -8.08 10.17 3.19
CA ALA A 215 -9.01 10.56 4.22
C ALA A 215 -9.28 9.45 5.24
N SER A 216 -9.08 8.19 4.85
CA SER A 216 -9.28 7.01 5.70
C SER A 216 -8.05 6.57 6.50
N ILE A 217 -6.85 7.02 6.14
CA ILE A 217 -5.62 6.74 6.90
C ILE A 217 -5.56 7.67 8.12
N ARG A 218 -5.05 7.15 9.26
CA ARG A 218 -4.87 7.97 10.47
C ARG A 218 -3.89 9.12 10.21
N SER A 219 -4.14 10.28 10.82
CA SER A 219 -3.53 11.59 10.49
C SER A 219 -3.88 12.18 9.10
N GLY A 220 -4.42 11.38 8.18
CA GLY A 220 -4.83 11.82 6.85
C GLY A 220 -3.70 11.91 5.82
N ALA A 221 -2.48 11.47 6.15
CA ALA A 221 -1.34 11.45 5.25
C ALA A 221 -0.47 10.20 5.47
N ILE A 222 0.16 9.73 4.40
CA ILE A 222 1.13 8.63 4.41
C ILE A 222 2.36 9.04 3.59
N GLY A 223 3.52 8.49 3.92
CA GLY A 223 4.78 8.76 3.22
C GLY A 223 5.27 7.56 2.43
N PHE A 224 6.23 7.84 1.53
CA PHE A 224 6.91 6.82 0.76
C PHE A 224 8.42 7.08 0.80
N VAL A 225 9.19 6.03 1.06
CA VAL A 225 10.64 6.00 0.84
C VAL A 225 10.86 5.55 -0.59
N ILE A 226 11.63 6.35 -1.32
CA ILE A 226 11.98 6.07 -2.70
C ILE A 226 13.49 6.15 -2.85
N CYS A 227 14.07 5.06 -3.34
CA CYS A 227 15.51 4.89 -3.48
C CYS A 227 15.85 4.39 -4.88
N SER A 228 17.09 4.65 -5.30
CA SER A 228 17.70 4.10 -6.50
C SER A 228 19.07 3.55 -6.14
N THR A 229 19.36 2.34 -6.61
CA THR A 229 20.69 1.72 -6.46
C THR A 229 21.78 2.54 -7.15
N GLU A 230 23.04 2.28 -6.82
CA GLU A 230 24.17 2.79 -7.60
C GLU A 230 24.00 2.47 -9.11
N GLY A 231 24.15 3.48 -9.96
CA GLY A 231 23.86 3.35 -11.39
C GLY A 231 23.54 4.67 -12.07
N PRO A 232 22.72 4.66 -13.14
CA PRO A 232 22.22 5.88 -13.77
C PRO A 232 21.50 6.77 -12.75
N LEU A 233 21.71 8.09 -12.85
CA LEU A 233 21.06 9.04 -11.97
C LEU A 233 19.54 8.99 -12.16
N VAL A 234 18.80 8.82 -11.06
CA VAL A 234 17.34 8.92 -11.02
C VAL A 234 16.94 10.21 -10.33
N ASP A 235 16.22 11.09 -11.04
CA ASP A 235 15.62 12.28 -10.45
C ASP A 235 14.18 11.98 -10.04
N PHE A 236 14.00 11.60 -8.78
CA PHE A 236 12.66 11.33 -8.24
C PHE A 236 11.77 12.56 -8.15
N LYS A 237 12.30 13.79 -8.19
CA LYS A 237 11.45 15.00 -8.08
C LYS A 237 10.82 15.39 -9.41
N ASN A 238 11.46 15.01 -10.51
CA ASN A 238 11.06 15.39 -11.86
C ASN A 238 10.84 14.12 -12.69
N PRO A 239 9.59 13.65 -12.84
CA PRO A 239 9.30 12.39 -13.51
C PRO A 239 9.74 12.43 -14.99
N VAL A 240 10.47 11.40 -15.42
CA VAL A 240 10.97 11.27 -16.80
C VAL A 240 9.89 10.79 -17.76
N ASN A 241 8.95 9.97 -17.27
CA ASN A 241 7.78 9.54 -18.01
C ASN A 241 6.59 10.42 -17.62
N LYS A 242 5.96 11.09 -18.59
CA LYS A 242 4.70 11.83 -18.37
C LYS A 242 3.54 10.86 -18.45
N VAL A 243 3.46 10.02 -17.42
CA VAL A 243 2.50 8.94 -17.26
C VAL A 243 1.05 9.43 -17.40
N ASP A 244 0.76 10.64 -16.94
CA ASP A 244 -0.52 11.31 -17.14
C ASP A 244 -0.86 11.48 -18.63
N VAL A 245 0.08 11.92 -19.46
CA VAL A 245 -0.12 12.08 -20.91
C VAL A 245 -0.21 10.72 -21.62
N ASP A 246 0.62 9.77 -21.23
CA ASP A 246 0.73 8.47 -21.91
C ASP A 246 -0.41 7.50 -21.53
N ILE A 247 -0.83 7.46 -20.28
CA ILE A 247 -2.00 6.68 -19.82
C ILE A 247 -3.31 7.27 -20.36
N ILE A 248 -3.41 8.60 -20.49
CA ILE A 248 -4.56 9.25 -21.16
C ILE A 248 -4.60 8.88 -22.65
N SER A 249 -3.45 8.70 -23.30
CA SER A 249 -3.37 8.38 -24.74
C SER A 249 -3.72 6.92 -25.08
N THR A 250 -3.52 5.98 -24.15
CA THR A 250 -3.56 4.53 -24.38
C THR A 250 -4.94 3.87 -24.20
N LYS A 251 -6.03 4.65 -24.05
CA LYS A 251 -7.40 4.13 -23.81
C LYS A 251 -7.48 3.18 -22.60
N SER A 252 -6.79 3.50 -21.50
CA SER A 252 -7.09 2.92 -20.19
C SER A 252 -8.60 3.09 -19.88
N GLU A 253 -9.28 2.03 -19.42
CA GLU A 253 -10.74 2.03 -19.16
C GLU A 253 -11.18 3.09 -18.12
N SER A 254 -10.24 3.64 -17.34
CA SER A 254 -10.50 4.77 -16.45
C SER A 254 -9.31 5.75 -16.38
N PRO A 255 -9.56 7.07 -16.33
CA PRO A 255 -8.51 8.07 -16.11
C PRO A 255 -7.93 7.96 -14.70
N LEU A 256 -6.70 8.44 -14.53
CA LEU A 256 -6.10 8.67 -13.20
C LEU A 256 -6.99 9.63 -12.40
N LYS A 257 -7.15 9.35 -11.11
CA LYS A 257 -8.01 10.15 -10.22
C LYS A 257 -7.22 11.11 -9.35
N TYR A 258 -5.96 10.80 -9.06
CA TYR A 258 -5.13 11.53 -8.11
C TYR A 258 -3.79 11.96 -8.71
N TYR A 259 -3.04 11.03 -9.29
CA TYR A 259 -1.71 11.29 -9.78
C TYR A 259 -1.72 12.16 -11.05
N ASN A 260 -0.80 13.10 -11.10
CA ASN A 260 -0.33 13.79 -12.29
C ASN A 260 1.08 14.32 -12.05
N SER A 261 1.75 14.82 -13.10
CA SER A 261 3.15 15.26 -12.99
C SER A 261 3.36 16.39 -11.97
N GLU A 262 2.38 17.29 -11.77
CA GLU A 262 2.48 18.36 -10.78
C GLU A 262 2.33 17.82 -9.35
N VAL A 263 1.40 16.88 -9.14
CA VAL A 263 1.21 16.17 -7.87
C VAL A 263 2.46 15.37 -7.51
N HIS A 264 3.09 14.70 -8.49
CA HIS A 264 4.36 13.99 -8.32
C HIS A 264 5.44 14.90 -7.73
N THR A 265 5.78 16.00 -8.43
CA THR A 265 6.83 16.92 -7.95
C THR A 265 6.48 17.51 -6.59
N ALA A 266 5.21 17.83 -6.37
CA ALA A 266 4.76 18.44 -5.13
C ALA A 266 4.68 17.46 -3.94
N ALA A 267 4.74 16.14 -4.17
CA ALA A 267 4.87 15.14 -3.11
C ALA A 267 6.23 15.19 -2.40
N PHE A 268 7.25 15.82 -3.00
CA PHE A 268 8.55 16.00 -2.36
C PHE A 268 8.66 17.32 -1.56
N ALA A 269 7.60 18.12 -1.53
CA ALA A 269 7.53 19.38 -0.78
C ALA A 269 7.05 19.13 0.66
N LEU A 270 7.96 18.70 1.52
CA LEU A 270 7.67 18.34 2.91
C LEU A 270 7.43 19.57 3.81
N PRO A 271 6.63 19.45 4.90
CA PRO A 271 6.56 20.46 5.94
C PRO A 271 7.93 20.79 6.55
N THR A 272 8.11 22.03 6.99
CA THR A 272 9.40 22.52 7.54
C THR A 272 9.95 21.66 8.68
N PHE A 273 9.08 21.08 9.52
CA PHE A 273 9.54 20.26 10.64
C PHE A 273 10.10 18.91 10.14
N ALA A 274 9.43 18.25 9.19
CA ALA A 274 9.89 17.00 8.58
C ALA A 274 11.20 17.22 7.81
N GLN A 275 11.30 18.32 7.05
CA GLN A 275 12.55 18.68 6.35
C GLN A 275 13.76 18.78 7.29
N LYS A 276 13.58 19.33 8.51
CA LYS A 276 14.67 19.48 9.47
C LYS A 276 15.17 18.15 10.01
N VAL A 277 14.28 17.16 10.14
CA VAL A 277 14.61 15.82 10.64
C VAL A 277 15.28 15.00 9.56
N LEU A 278 14.72 15.00 8.35
CA LEU A 278 15.22 14.19 7.23
C LEU A 278 16.46 14.79 6.55
N TYR A 279 16.57 16.11 6.50
CA TYR A 279 17.68 16.82 5.88
C TYR A 279 18.33 17.78 6.88
N PRO A 280 18.94 17.26 7.97
CA PRO A 280 19.60 18.11 8.95
C PRO A 280 20.75 18.86 8.26
N LYS A 281 20.79 20.18 8.42
CA LYS A 281 21.92 20.98 7.94
C LYS A 281 23.17 20.52 8.70
N LYS A 282 24.16 20.02 7.96
CA LYS A 282 25.51 19.76 8.47
C LYS A 282 26.18 21.05 8.93
#